data_AF-A0A2D7PHJ1-F1
#
_entry.id   AF-A0A2D7PHJ1-F1
#
_cell.length_a   1.000
_cell.length_b   1.000
_cell.length_c   1.000
_cell.angle_alpha   90.00
_cell.angle_beta   90.00
_cell.angle_gamma   90.00
#
_symmetry.space_group_name_H-M   'P 1'
#
loop_
_entity.id
_entity.type
_entity.pdbx_description
1 polymer ?
#
loop_
_entity_poly.entity_id
_entity_poly.type
_entity_poly.pdbx_seq_one_letter_code
_entity_poly.pdbx_strand_id
1 'polypeptide(L)' 'MKFFSIAVLAGLFSSAPLLAQLQSKPAFTVVDLDGNGQISLQEANQAGISEPAFRRADLDKSGFITFDEYKKMNSVT' A
#
# COMPACT_ATOMS: atom_id res chain seq x y z
N MET A 1 19.78 -14.69 21.76
CA MET A 1 18.48 -15.23 22.21
C MET A 1 17.39 -14.31 21.69
N LYS A 2 16.37 -14.89 21.07
CA LYS A 2 15.34 -14.23 20.24
C LYS A 2 14.15 -13.93 21.15
N PHE A 3 13.84 -12.65 21.38
CA PHE A 3 12.68 -12.24 22.19
C PHE A 3 11.64 -11.60 21.29
N PHE A 4 10.62 -12.39 20.93
CA PHE A 4 9.36 -11.90 20.38
C PHE A 4 8.55 -11.29 21.52
N SER A 5 8.31 -9.98 21.48
CA SER A 5 7.39 -9.30 22.38
C SER A 5 6.16 -8.87 21.60
N ILE A 6 5.12 -9.68 21.66
CA ILE A 6 3.78 -9.34 21.19
C ILE A 6 3.10 -8.61 22.35
N ALA A 7 3.04 -7.28 22.29
CA ALA A 7 2.25 -6.48 23.21
C ALA A 7 0.92 -6.13 22.54
N VAL A 8 -0.13 -6.85 22.92
CA VAL A 8 -1.53 -6.48 22.63
C VAL A 8 -1.90 -5.32 23.55
N LEU A 9 -2.24 -4.16 22.98
CA LEU A 9 -2.83 -3.03 23.69
C LEU A 9 -4.21 -2.75 23.10
N ALA A 10 -5.22 -2.99 23.93
CA ALA A 10 -6.61 -2.66 23.71
C ALA A 10 -6.82 -1.14 23.61
N GLY A 11 -7.68 -0.69 22.68
CA GLY A 11 -8.09 0.71 22.59
C GLY A 11 -9.07 0.94 21.44
N LEU A 12 -10.34 1.14 21.80
CA LEU A 12 -11.47 1.46 20.94
C LEU A 12 -11.20 2.70 20.07
N PHE A 13 -11.20 2.55 18.74
CA PHE A 13 -11.38 3.68 17.82
C PHE A 13 -12.74 3.55 17.12
N SER A 14 -13.64 4.39 17.59
CA SER A 14 -14.92 4.86 17.05
C SER A 14 -15.34 4.34 15.68
N SER A 15 -16.53 3.76 15.66
CA SER A 15 -17.38 3.57 14.50
C SER A 15 -17.57 4.88 13.71
N ALA A 16 -16.81 5.05 12.64
CA ALA A 16 -17.21 5.87 11.50
C ALA A 16 -17.38 4.93 10.31
N PRO A 17 -18.50 4.97 9.56
CA PRO A 17 -18.53 4.32 8.27
C PRO A 17 -17.64 5.16 7.36
N LEU A 18 -16.36 4.82 7.24
CA LEU A 18 -15.46 5.43 6.25
C LEU A 18 -15.76 4.90 4.83
N LEU A 19 -17.04 4.86 4.46
CA LEU A 19 -17.51 4.57 3.11
C LEU A 19 -17.38 5.78 2.16
N ALA A 20 -16.55 6.78 2.45
CA ALA A 20 -16.63 8.07 1.77
C ALA A 20 -15.30 8.74 1.35
N GLN A 21 -14.14 8.09 1.40
CA GLN A 21 -12.91 8.70 0.89
C GLN A 21 -12.08 7.73 0.02
N LEU A 22 -11.73 8.22 -1.18
CA LEU A 22 -10.78 7.70 -2.16
C LEU A 22 -11.30 6.73 -3.24
N GLN A 23 -12.17 7.24 -4.13
CA GLN A 23 -12.06 6.88 -5.56
C GLN A 23 -10.77 7.44 -6.21
N SER A 24 -9.97 8.24 -5.50
CA SER A 24 -8.61 8.56 -5.90
C SER A 24 -7.67 7.53 -5.31
N LYS A 25 -7.17 6.58 -6.12
CA LYS A 25 -5.99 5.77 -5.75
C LYS A 25 -4.96 6.70 -5.09
N PRO A 26 -4.36 6.33 -3.94
CA PRO A 26 -3.30 7.13 -3.37
C PRO A 26 -2.26 7.40 -4.47
N ALA A 27 -1.84 8.65 -4.57
CA ALA A 27 -0.82 9.03 -5.54
C ALA A 27 0.44 8.20 -5.26
N PHE A 28 1.13 7.75 -6.30
CA PHE A 28 2.34 6.94 -6.19
C PHE A 28 3.31 7.47 -5.13
N THR A 29 3.54 8.79 -5.15
CA THR A 29 4.42 9.53 -4.24
C THR A 29 3.97 9.56 -2.78
N VAL A 30 2.71 9.23 -2.49
CA VAL A 30 2.19 9.12 -1.11
C VAL A 30 2.46 7.74 -0.54
N VAL A 31 2.61 6.74 -1.41
CA VAL A 31 2.86 5.34 -1.02
C VAL A 31 4.36 5.04 -1.02
N ASP A 32 5.12 5.62 -1.95
CA ASP A 32 6.58 5.60 -1.99
C ASP A 32 7.15 6.46 -0.84
N LEU A 33 7.32 5.86 0.34
CA LEU A 33 7.68 6.54 1.57
C LEU A 33 9.18 6.83 1.64
N ASP A 34 9.99 5.96 1.05
CA ASP A 34 11.43 6.13 0.97
C ASP A 34 11.88 6.96 -0.25
N GLY A 35 10.98 7.21 -1.21
CA GLY A 35 11.24 8.02 -2.39
C GLY A 35 12.17 7.34 -3.38
N ASN A 36 12.26 6.01 -3.36
CA ASN A 36 13.15 5.24 -4.21
C ASN A 36 12.60 5.06 -5.64
N GLY A 37 11.37 5.53 -5.91
CA GLY A 37 10.70 5.41 -7.21
C GLY A 37 9.98 4.09 -7.44
N GLN A 38 9.81 3.28 -6.39
CA GLN A 38 9.17 1.96 -6.38
C GLN A 38 8.41 1.75 -5.07
N ILE A 39 7.20 1.22 -5.14
CA ILE A 39 6.43 0.87 -3.95
C ILE A 39 6.74 -0.58 -3.59
N SER A 40 7.31 -0.80 -2.42
CA SER A 40 7.47 -2.13 -1.84
C SER A 40 6.17 -2.66 -1.22
N LEU A 41 6.08 -3.97 -0.99
CA LEU A 41 4.95 -4.57 -0.27
C LEU A 41 4.79 -3.98 1.14
N GLN A 42 5.89 -3.60 1.79
CA GLN A 42 5.85 -3.00 3.13
C GLN A 42 5.20 -1.62 3.10
N GLU A 43 5.59 -0.78 2.17
CA GLU A 43 5.02 0.55 1.96
C GLU A 43 3.55 0.46 1.53
N ALA A 44 3.22 -0.48 0.65
CA ALA A 44 1.86 -0.77 0.27
C ALA A 44 1.01 -1.13 1.50
N ASN A 45 1.49 -2.03 2.38
CA ASN A 45 0.80 -2.37 3.62
C ASN A 45 0.65 -1.15 4.55
N GLN A 46 1.67 -0.29 4.66
CA GLN A 46 1.60 0.94 5.46
C GLN A 46 0.58 1.94 4.90
N ALA A 47 0.41 1.99 3.59
CA ALA A 47 -0.62 2.78 2.92
C ALA A 47 -2.02 2.14 2.96
N GLY A 48 -2.18 0.97 3.60
CA GLY A 48 -3.45 0.23 3.66
C GLY A 48 -3.79 -0.54 2.38
N ILE A 49 -2.83 -0.71 1.47
CA ILE A 49 -2.97 -1.54 0.27
C ILE A 49 -2.75 -2.99 0.66
N SER A 50 -3.78 -3.82 0.49
CA SER A 50 -3.68 -5.26 0.75
C SER A 50 -2.78 -5.95 -0.28
N GLU A 51 -2.10 -7.02 0.13
CA GLU A 51 -1.25 -7.83 -0.75
C GLU A 51 -1.93 -8.27 -2.07
N PRO A 52 -3.22 -8.67 -2.10
CA PRO A 52 -3.89 -8.99 -3.37
C PRO A 52 -4.06 -7.79 -4.31
N ALA A 53 -4.22 -6.58 -3.77
CA ALA A 53 -4.28 -5.35 -4.55
C ALA A 53 -2.89 -4.95 -5.06
N PHE A 54 -1.86 -5.14 -4.22
CA PHE A 54 -0.47 -4.97 -4.60
C PHE A 54 -0.09 -5.90 -5.77
N ARG A 55 -0.37 -7.20 -5.66
CA ARG A 55 -0.09 -8.18 -6.73
C ARG A 55 -0.89 -7.98 -8.02
N ARG A 56 -1.97 -7.18 -7.98
CA ARG A 56 -2.70 -6.77 -9.17
C ARG A 56 -2.05 -5.57 -9.87
N ALA A 57 -1.30 -4.77 -9.13
CA ALA A 57 -0.57 -3.62 -9.63
C ALA A 57 0.86 -3.96 -10.06
N ASP A 58 1.49 -4.93 -9.39
CA ASP A 58 2.76 -5.56 -9.76
C ASP A 58 2.54 -6.49 -10.97
N LEU A 59 2.74 -5.95 -12.17
CA LEU A 59 2.43 -6.63 -13.44
C LEU A 59 3.54 -7.59 -13.83
N ASP A 60 4.79 -7.25 -13.50
CA ASP A 60 5.96 -8.06 -13.79
C ASP A 60 6.30 -9.08 -12.68
N LYS A 61 5.59 -9.02 -11.54
CA LYS A 61 5.78 -9.88 -10.36
C LYS A 61 7.17 -9.71 -9.74
N SER A 62 7.76 -8.52 -9.86
CA SER A 62 9.05 -8.18 -9.25
C SER A 62 8.96 -8.07 -7.73
N GLY A 63 7.76 -7.95 -7.16
CA GLY A 63 7.54 -7.66 -5.75
C GLY A 63 7.64 -6.17 -5.41
N PHE A 64 7.69 -5.31 -6.43
CA PHE A 64 7.70 -3.85 -6.35
C PHE A 64 6.74 -3.30 -7.40
N ILE A 65 6.08 -2.17 -7.12
CA ILE A 65 5.33 -1.43 -8.13
C ILE A 65 6.17 -0.24 -8.54
N THR A 66 6.71 -0.28 -9.75
CA THR A 66 7.49 0.83 -10.31
C THR A 66 6.57 1.96 -10.77
N PHE A 67 7.13 3.18 -10.90
CA PHE A 67 6.38 4.31 -11.47
C PHE A 67 5.87 4.03 -12.89
N ASP A 68 6.62 3.26 -13.67
CA ASP A 68 6.23 2.86 -15.03
C ASP A 68 5.02 1.93 -15.03
N GLU A 69 4.98 0.94 -14.14
CA GLU A 69 3.81 0.07 -13.96
C GLU A 69 2.59 0.85 -13.48
N TYR A 70 2.79 1.75 -12.50
CA TYR A 70 1.75 2.66 -12.04
C TYR A 70 1.18 3.51 -13.17
N LYS A 71 2.05 4.11 -13.99
CA LYS A 71 1.64 4.87 -15.19
C LYS A 71 0.90 3.98 -16.16
N LYS A 72 1.39 2.77 -16.42
CA LYS A 72 0.79 1.83 -17.38
C LYS A 72 -0.63 1.46 -16.97
N MET A 73 -0.89 1.29 -15.67
CA MET A 73 -2.24 1.09 -15.13
C MET A 73 -3.14 2.32 -15.30
N ASN A 74 -2.61 3.54 -15.14
CA ASN A 74 -3.39 4.77 -15.26
C ASN A 74 -3.55 5.27 -16.71
N SER A 75 -2.73 4.78 -17.64
CA SER A 75 -2.75 5.18 -19.06
C SER A 75 -3.65 4.29 -19.92
N VAL A 76 -4.34 3.30 -19.33
CA VAL A 76 -5.39 2.55 -20.04
C VAL A 76 -6.65 3.41 -20.07
N THR A 77 -6.69 4.34 -21.02
CA THR A 77 -7.91 4.98 -21.53
C THR A 77 -7.97 4.74 -23.03
#